data_AF-A0A2E2IZ60-F1
#
_entry.id   AF-A0A2E2IZ60-F1
#
_cell.length_a   1.000
_cell.length_b   1.000
_cell.length_c   1.000
_cell.angle_alpha   90.00
_cell.angle_beta   90.00
_cell.angle_gamma   90.00
#
_symmetry.space_group_name_H-M   'P 1'
#
loop_
_entity.id
_entity.type
_entity.pdbx_description
1 polymer ?
#
loop_
_entity_poly.entity_id
_entity_poly.type
_entity_poly.pdbx_seq_one_letter_code
_entity_poly.pdbx_strand_id
1 'polypeptide(L)'
;MTLKTANTMKNLVKIALFSFVMILGMGSMTAQTLQQDQNSPEVVAKQKTAKLSEMLNLTGDQQRAVFRALVVKENNYNKYVNGKDAKSAEVMAAKKKQDEILETSMKKALTNDQFQKWKSLSNQ
;
A
#
# COMPACT_ATOMS: atom_id res chain seq x y z
N MET A 1 -36.12 14.65 -31.82
CA MET A 1 -35.79 15.18 -30.48
C MET A 1 -35.43 13.98 -29.61
N THR A 2 -34.22 14.03 -29.07
CA THR A 2 -33.46 12.98 -28.36
C THR A 2 -34.04 12.68 -26.99
N LEU A 3 -34.01 11.43 -26.55
CA LEU A 3 -33.88 11.10 -25.12
C LEU A 3 -33.05 9.81 -24.98
N LYS A 4 -31.76 10.02 -24.70
CA LYS A 4 -30.84 9.02 -24.13
C LYS A 4 -31.32 8.68 -22.73
N THR A 5 -31.53 7.41 -22.42
CA THR A 5 -31.59 6.94 -21.03
C THR A 5 -30.25 6.30 -20.71
N ALA A 6 -29.45 7.04 -19.94
CA ALA A 6 -28.18 6.60 -19.40
C ALA A 6 -28.36 5.77 -18.12
N ASN A 7 -27.32 4.99 -17.81
CA ASN A 7 -26.93 4.49 -16.49
C ASN A 7 -27.69 3.28 -15.91
N THR A 8 -27.29 2.09 -16.35
CA THR A 8 -27.33 0.89 -15.52
C THR A 8 -26.18 0.93 -14.52
N MET A 9 -26.32 1.74 -13.46
CA MET A 9 -25.46 1.59 -12.28
C MET A 9 -25.80 0.25 -11.62
N LYS A 10 -24.92 -0.74 -11.85
CA LYS A 10 -24.96 -2.03 -11.18
C LYS A 10 -24.55 -1.81 -9.72
N ASN A 11 -25.54 -1.51 -8.89
CA ASN A 11 -25.52 -1.79 -7.46
C ASN A 11 -24.93 -3.18 -7.25
N LEU A 12 -23.91 -3.34 -6.39
CA LEU A 12 -23.61 -4.55 -5.59
C LEU A 12 -22.20 -4.48 -4.95
N VAL A 13 -21.96 -3.53 -4.05
CA VAL A 13 -20.94 -3.73 -2.99
C VAL A 13 -21.51 -3.23 -1.66
N LYS A 14 -22.49 -3.97 -1.15
CA LYS A 14 -23.00 -3.83 0.22
C LYS A 14 -22.77 -5.14 0.97
N ILE A 15 -21.54 -5.40 1.39
CA ILE A 15 -21.15 -6.46 2.34
C ILE A 15 -19.79 -6.05 2.94
N ALA A 16 -19.40 -6.20 4.21
CA ALA A 16 -20.01 -6.23 5.53
C ALA A 16 -18.82 -6.44 6.51
N LEU A 17 -19.07 -6.16 7.80
CA LEU A 17 -18.30 -6.52 9.00
C LEU A 17 -16.94 -5.85 9.26
N PHE A 18 -17.04 -4.74 9.97
CA PHE A 18 -16.04 -4.16 10.85
C PHE A 18 -15.57 -5.19 11.90
N SER A 19 -14.30 -5.54 11.90
CA SER A 19 -13.60 -6.08 13.09
C SER A 19 -12.36 -5.22 13.31
N PHE A 20 -12.60 -4.16 14.07
CA PHE A 20 -11.61 -3.13 14.39
C PHE A 20 -10.80 -3.59 15.60
N VAL A 21 -9.67 -4.27 15.37
CA VAL A 21 -8.66 -4.46 16.42
C VAL A 21 -7.78 -3.21 16.42
N MET A 22 -8.22 -2.21 17.16
CA MET A 22 -7.45 -1.02 17.48
C MET A 22 -6.29 -1.43 18.40
N ILE A 23 -5.13 -1.79 17.85
CA ILE A 23 -3.88 -1.90 18.64
C ILE A 23 -3.34 -0.48 18.83
N LEU A 24 -4.02 0.31 19.66
CA LEU A 24 -3.47 1.51 20.27
C LEU A 24 -2.95 1.11 21.65
N GLY A 25 -1.64 0.99 21.76
CA GLY A 25 -1.00 0.67 23.02
C GLY A 25 0.50 0.82 22.92
N MET A 26 1.01 2.03 22.67
CA MET A 26 2.39 2.37 23.01
C MET A 26 2.42 3.81 23.53
N GLY A 27 2.77 3.92 24.81
CA GLY A 27 2.80 5.14 25.58
C GLY A 27 3.91 6.10 25.19
N SER A 28 3.71 7.32 25.66
CA SER A 28 4.50 8.52 25.44
C SER A 28 5.91 8.43 26.04
N MET A 29 6.87 7.81 25.35
CA MET A 29 8.30 8.01 25.64
C MET A 29 9.08 7.97 24.32
N THR A 30 10.01 8.91 24.14
CA THR A 30 11.09 8.97 23.10
C THR A 30 11.03 10.05 22.02
N ALA A 31 10.81 11.33 22.34
CA ALA A 31 10.84 12.43 21.34
C ALA A 31 12.15 12.57 20.52
N GLN A 32 13.29 12.00 20.97
CA GLN A 32 14.59 12.07 20.27
C GLN A 32 14.91 10.79 19.45
N THR A 33 14.37 9.64 19.84
CA THR A 33 14.34 8.42 19.00
C THR A 33 13.27 8.51 17.92
N LEU A 34 12.18 9.25 18.19
CA LEU A 34 11.04 9.45 17.28
C LEU A 34 11.47 9.92 15.89
N GLN A 35 12.43 10.83 15.75
CA GLN A 35 12.78 11.39 14.42
C GLN A 35 13.50 10.38 13.51
N GLN A 36 14.35 9.52 14.09
CA GLN A 36 14.99 8.44 13.34
C GLN A 36 14.00 7.30 13.05
N ASP A 37 13.06 7.06 13.97
CA ASP A 37 12.09 5.97 13.86
C ASP A 37 10.97 6.26 12.84
N GLN A 38 10.59 7.53 12.66
CA GLN A 38 9.51 7.94 11.74
C GLN A 38 9.79 7.66 10.25
N ASN A 39 11.07 7.53 9.87
CA ASN A 39 11.48 7.21 8.49
C ASN A 39 11.93 5.75 8.32
N SER A 40 11.77 4.90 9.35
CA SER A 40 12.05 3.48 9.23
C SER A 40 11.14 2.84 8.18
N PRO A 41 11.66 1.91 7.34
CA PRO A 41 10.88 1.15 6.36
C PRO A 41 9.57 0.58 6.94
N GLU A 42 9.62 0.11 8.18
CA GLU A 42 8.51 -0.48 8.91
C GLU A 42 7.43 0.54 9.27
N VAL A 43 7.82 1.75 9.70
CA VAL A 43 6.87 2.81 10.03
C VAL A 43 6.16 3.32 8.77
N VAL A 44 6.93 3.55 7.70
CA VAL A 44 6.38 3.95 6.39
C VAL A 44 5.45 2.86 5.84
N ALA A 45 5.87 1.59 5.90
CA ALA A 45 5.05 0.47 5.46
C ALA A 45 3.76 0.36 6.30
N LYS A 46 3.84 0.54 7.62
CA LYS A 46 2.67 0.48 8.51
C LYS A 46 1.65 1.55 8.17
N GLN A 47 2.09 2.79 7.93
CA GLN A 47 1.22 3.88 7.50
C GLN A 47 0.57 3.61 6.13
N LYS A 48 1.35 3.10 5.17
CA LYS A 48 0.83 2.71 3.84
C LYS A 48 -0.17 1.56 3.93
N THR A 49 0.10 0.54 4.73
CA THR A 49 -0.83 -0.57 4.97
C THR A 49 -2.12 -0.09 5.60
N ALA A 50 -2.08 0.82 6.59
CA ALA A 50 -3.29 1.38 7.20
C ALA A 50 -4.17 2.08 6.15
N LYS A 51 -3.58 2.96 5.33
CA LYS A 51 -4.30 3.64 4.24
C LYS A 51 -4.88 2.66 3.22
N LEU A 52 -4.10 1.67 2.80
CA LEU A 52 -4.57 0.63 1.87
C LEU A 52 -5.68 -0.23 2.49
N SER A 53 -5.60 -0.50 3.79
CA SER A 53 -6.62 -1.25 4.52
C SER A 53 -7.97 -0.56 4.47
N GLU A 54 -7.99 0.75 4.72
CA GLU A 54 -9.21 1.57 4.63
C GLU A 54 -9.74 1.63 3.20
N MET A 55 -8.88 1.86 2.21
CA MET A 55 -9.30 2.02 0.82
C MET A 55 -9.74 0.72 0.15
N LEU A 56 -9.12 -0.41 0.48
CA LEU A 56 -9.32 -1.71 -0.18
C LEU A 56 -10.13 -2.69 0.68
N ASN A 57 -10.48 -2.29 1.90
CA ASN A 57 -11.14 -3.14 2.89
C ASN A 57 -10.38 -4.46 3.09
N LEU A 58 -9.09 -4.35 3.45
CA LEU A 58 -8.21 -5.52 3.59
C LEU A 58 -8.58 -6.35 4.82
N THR A 59 -8.64 -7.67 4.66
CA THR A 59 -8.74 -8.59 5.81
C THR A 59 -7.44 -8.61 6.62
N GLY A 60 -7.47 -9.13 7.86
CA GLY A 60 -6.28 -9.19 8.71
C GLY A 60 -5.10 -9.94 8.07
N ASP A 61 -5.36 -11.02 7.33
CA ASP A 61 -4.32 -11.75 6.58
C ASP A 61 -3.75 -10.93 5.43
N GLN A 62 -4.63 -10.25 4.69
CA GLN A 62 -4.21 -9.37 3.59
C GLN A 62 -3.40 -8.19 4.11
N GLN A 63 -3.79 -7.58 5.23
CA GLN A 63 -3.02 -6.50 5.87
C GLN A 63 -1.60 -6.97 6.22
N ARG A 64 -1.45 -8.15 6.84
CA ARG A 64 -0.13 -8.73 7.16
C ARG A 64 0.70 -9.02 5.92
N ALA A 65 0.08 -9.51 4.84
CA ALA A 65 0.77 -9.79 3.59
C ALA A 65 1.22 -8.50 2.88
N VAL A 66 0.32 -7.50 2.80
CA VAL A 66 0.59 -6.18 2.22
C VAL A 66 1.67 -5.44 3.02
N PHE A 67 1.62 -5.50 4.36
CA PHE A 67 2.64 -4.92 5.23
C PHE A 67 4.03 -5.50 4.93
N ARG A 68 4.17 -6.83 4.91
CA ARG A 68 5.44 -7.48 4.58
C ARG A 68 5.95 -7.10 3.20
N ALA A 69 5.07 -7.06 2.20
CA ALA A 69 5.43 -6.65 0.84
C ALA A 69 5.94 -5.20 0.79
N LEU A 70 5.28 -4.29 1.52
CA LEU A 70 5.69 -2.89 1.61
C LEU A 70 7.01 -2.73 2.37
N VAL A 71 7.22 -3.44 3.48
CA VAL A 71 8.51 -3.41 4.22
C VAL A 71 9.66 -3.82 3.30
N VAL A 72 9.49 -4.86 2.47
CA VAL A 72 10.51 -5.28 1.50
C VAL A 72 10.78 -4.17 0.49
N LYS A 73 9.74 -3.54 -0.06
CA LYS A 73 9.89 -2.42 -0.98
C LYS A 73 10.63 -1.24 -0.34
N GLU A 74 10.17 -0.76 0.81
CA GLU A 74 10.76 0.42 1.47
C GLU A 74 12.24 0.15 1.85
N ASN A 75 12.55 -1.06 2.34
CA ASN A 75 13.93 -1.45 2.61
C ASN A 75 14.81 -1.41 1.35
N ASN A 76 14.33 -1.95 0.23
CA ASN A 76 15.10 -1.96 -1.01
C ASN A 76 15.16 -0.58 -1.66
N TYR A 77 14.12 0.24 -1.54
CA TYR A 77 14.16 1.64 -1.97
C TYR A 77 15.19 2.43 -1.17
N ASN A 78 15.25 2.27 0.15
CA ASN A 78 16.29 2.90 0.97
C ASN A 78 17.71 2.49 0.54
N LYS A 79 17.91 1.24 0.12
CA LYS A 79 19.23 0.74 -0.31
C LYS A 79 19.62 1.19 -1.72
N TYR A 80 18.67 1.19 -2.65
CA TYR A 80 18.96 1.23 -4.09
C TYR A 80 18.34 2.41 -4.85
N VAL A 81 17.48 3.20 -4.22
CA VAL A 81 16.70 4.25 -4.91
C VAL A 81 16.79 5.59 -4.19
N ASN A 82 16.44 5.63 -2.90
CA ASN A 82 16.35 6.88 -2.13
C ASN A 82 17.74 7.51 -1.96
N GLY A 83 17.83 8.82 -2.18
CA GLY A 83 19.08 9.58 -2.09
C GLY A 83 20.08 9.34 -3.22
N LYS A 84 19.71 8.56 -4.25
CA LYS A 84 20.55 8.31 -5.43
C LYS A 84 20.02 9.06 -6.65
N ASP A 85 20.84 9.16 -7.70
CA ASP A 85 20.44 9.80 -8.95
C ASP A 85 19.34 8.99 -9.66
N ALA A 86 18.12 9.52 -9.65
CA ALA A 86 16.95 8.93 -10.29
C ALA A 86 17.07 8.82 -11.83
N LYS A 87 18.00 9.55 -12.46
CA LYS A 87 18.26 9.47 -13.91
C LYS A 87 19.30 8.40 -14.27
N SER A 88 20.00 7.84 -13.29
CA SER A 88 20.95 6.76 -13.56
C SER A 88 20.21 5.48 -13.99
N ALA A 89 20.77 4.80 -14.99
CA ALA A 89 20.19 3.57 -15.52
C ALA A 89 20.05 2.48 -14.43
N GLU A 90 21.02 2.41 -13.51
CA GLU A 90 21.02 1.48 -12.38
C GLU A 90 19.86 1.73 -11.41
N VAL A 91 19.62 2.99 -11.02
CA VAL A 91 18.53 3.34 -10.10
C VAL A 91 17.18 3.13 -10.76
N MET A 92 17.02 3.46 -12.04
CA MET A 92 15.79 3.20 -12.78
C MET A 92 15.50 1.69 -12.87
N ALA A 93 16.51 0.88 -13.17
CA ALA A 93 16.39 -0.58 -13.22
C ALA A 93 16.06 -1.17 -11.83
N ALA A 94 16.72 -0.68 -10.78
CA ALA A 94 16.45 -1.10 -9.41
C ALA A 94 15.02 -0.76 -9.00
N LYS A 95 14.56 0.47 -9.26
CA LYS A 95 13.19 0.93 -9.00
C LYS A 95 12.18 0.02 -9.69
N LYS A 96 12.32 -0.18 -11.00
CA LYS A 96 11.44 -1.03 -11.80
C LYS A 96 11.38 -2.46 -11.23
N LYS A 97 12.53 -3.06 -10.93
CA LYS A 97 12.60 -4.39 -10.33
C LYS A 97 11.86 -4.48 -8.99
N GLN A 98 12.01 -3.49 -8.11
CA GLN A 98 11.32 -3.50 -6.82
C GLN A 98 9.81 -3.28 -6.98
N ASP A 99 9.39 -2.47 -7.96
CA ASP A 99 7.97 -2.27 -8.26
C ASP A 99 7.31 -3.53 -8.83
N GLU A 100 8.02 -4.29 -9.68
CA GLU A 100 7.55 -5.59 -10.18
C GLU A 100 7.43 -6.65 -9.06
N ILE A 101 8.39 -6.66 -8.13
CA ILE A 101 8.34 -7.54 -6.94
C ILE A 101 7.13 -7.17 -6.07
N LEU A 102 6.90 -5.88 -5.83
CA LEU A 102 5.73 -5.41 -5.10
C LEU A 102 4.46 -5.83 -5.83
N GLU A 103 4.34 -5.54 -7.12
CA GLU A 103 3.15 -5.88 -7.91
C GLU A 103 2.82 -7.37 -7.81
N THR A 104 3.84 -8.23 -7.96
CA THR A 104 3.68 -9.68 -7.81
C THR A 104 3.17 -10.08 -6.43
N SER A 105 3.70 -9.44 -5.38
CA SER A 105 3.30 -9.70 -4.00
C SER A 105 1.87 -9.22 -3.72
N MET A 106 1.50 -8.05 -4.23
CA MET A 106 0.16 -7.48 -4.11
C MET A 106 -0.88 -8.31 -4.85
N LYS A 107 -0.56 -8.81 -6.05
CA LYS A 107 -1.45 -9.69 -6.82
C LYS A 107 -1.75 -11.00 -6.09
N LYS A 108 -0.82 -11.51 -5.29
CA LYS A 108 -1.02 -12.72 -4.46
C LYS A 108 -1.79 -12.43 -3.19
N ALA A 109 -1.61 -11.25 -2.60
CA ALA A 109 -2.24 -10.88 -1.34
C ALA A 109 -3.68 -10.38 -1.50
N LEU A 110 -4.01 -9.75 -2.63
CA LEU A 110 -5.28 -9.08 -2.86
C LEU A 110 -6.23 -9.93 -3.71
N THR A 111 -7.53 -9.71 -3.57
CA THR A 111 -8.49 -10.18 -4.58
C THR A 111 -8.28 -9.43 -5.89
N ASN A 112 -8.83 -9.93 -6.99
CA ASN A 112 -8.71 -9.27 -8.29
C ASN A 112 -9.22 -7.81 -8.24
N ASP A 113 -10.39 -7.58 -7.64
CA ASP A 113 -10.99 -6.24 -7.55
C ASP A 113 -10.15 -5.29 -6.68
N GLN A 114 -9.65 -5.78 -5.54
CA GLN A 114 -8.75 -5.02 -4.68
C GLN A 114 -7.43 -4.69 -5.39
N PHE A 115 -6.88 -5.64 -6.17
CA PHE A 115 -5.67 -5.43 -6.94
C PHE A 115 -5.86 -4.39 -8.05
N GLN A 116 -6.97 -4.44 -8.79
CA GLN A 116 -7.28 -3.43 -9.80
C GLN A 116 -7.46 -2.04 -9.18
N LYS A 117 -8.16 -1.96 -8.03
CA LYS A 117 -8.28 -0.71 -7.28
C LYS A 117 -6.92 -0.21 -6.81
N TRP A 118 -6.07 -1.07 -6.26
CA TRP A 118 -4.70 -0.74 -5.88
C TRP A 118 -3.85 -0.21 -7.06
N LYS A 119 -3.93 -0.85 -8.24
CA LYS A 119 -3.28 -0.35 -9.47
C LYS A 119 -3.74 1.06 -9.83
N SER A 120 -5.05 1.32 -9.74
CA SER A 120 -5.60 2.65 -10.05
C SER A 120 -5.09 3.75 -9.10
N LEU A 121 -4.84 3.40 -7.83
CA LEU A 121 -4.26 4.30 -6.82
C LEU A 121 -2.75 4.50 -6.98
N SER A 122 -2.05 3.52 -7.58
CA SER A 122 -0.59 3.54 -7.74
C SER A 122 -0.13 4.20 -9.05
N ASN A 123 -1.04 4.41 -10.00
CA ASN A 123 -0.80 5.06 -11.28
C ASN A 123 -1.12 6.57 -11.29
N GLN A 124 -1.50 7.13 -10.13
CA GLN A 124 -1.65 8.57 -9.91
C GLN A 124 -0.38 9.14 -9.26
#